data_AF-A0A0S3SII1-F1
#
_entry.id   AF-A0A0S3SII1-F1
#
_cell.length_a   1.000
_cell.length_b   1.000
_cell.length_c   1.000
_cell.angle_alpha   90.00
_cell.angle_beta   90.00
_cell.angle_gamma   90.00
#
_symmetry.space_group_name_H-M   'P 1'
#
loop_
_entity.id
_entity.type
_entity.pdbx_description
1 polymer ?
#
loop_
_entity_poly.entity_id
_entity_poly.type
_entity_poly.pdbx_seq_one_letter_code
_entity_poly.pdbx_strand_id
1 'polypeptide(L)' 'GVGGIAKSLAKGLVDQGSEIVYKANVTGIIIEQGKAVGVRLADGREFFAKTIISNATRWDTFGWFQIQI' A
#
# COMPACT_ATOMS: atom_id res chain seq x y z
N GLY A 1 -20.51 -16.47 -2.83
CA GLY A 1 -19.26 -17.04 -2.30
C GLY A 1 -18.42 -15.96 -1.64
N VAL A 2 -17.34 -16.34 -0.94
CA VAL A 2 -16.50 -15.47 -0.07
C VAL A 2 -15.95 -14.18 -0.74
N GLY A 3 -15.88 -14.11 -2.07
CA GLY A 3 -15.50 -12.89 -2.78
C GLY A 3 -16.52 -11.75 -2.75
N GLY A 4 -17.76 -11.99 -2.27
CA GLY A 4 -18.79 -10.96 -2.18
C GLY A 4 -18.43 -9.82 -1.20
N ILE A 5 -17.87 -10.16 -0.05
CA ILE A 5 -17.53 -9.19 1.01
C ILE A 5 -16.42 -8.25 0.53
N ALA A 6 -15.36 -8.79 -0.06
CA ALA A 6 -14.25 -8.00 -0.59
C ALA A 6 -14.71 -7.05 -1.71
N LYS A 7 -15.61 -7.51 -2.59
CA LYS A 7 -16.19 -6.67 -3.65
C LYS A 7 -17.02 -5.52 -3.08
N SER A 8 -17.86 -5.79 -2.08
CA SER A 8 -18.68 -4.76 -1.43
C SER A 8 -17.82 -3.73 -0.71
N LEU A 9 -16.75 -4.15 -0.03
CA LEU A 9 -15.80 -3.24 0.62
C LEU A 9 -15.08 -2.34 -0.40
N ALA A 10 -14.54 -2.93 -1.47
CA ALA A 10 -13.89 -2.18 -2.54
C ALA A 10 -14.84 -1.15 -3.16
N LYS A 11 -16.10 -1.54 -3.41
CA LYS A 11 -17.13 -0.63 -3.88
C LYS A 11 -17.40 0.50 -2.90
N GLY A 12 -17.57 0.19 -1.61
CA GLY A 12 -17.83 1.21 -0.57
C GLY A 12 -16.69 2.22 -0.42
N LEU A 13 -15.44 1.80 -0.59
CA LEU A 13 -14.29 2.72 -0.59
C LEU A 13 -14.35 3.69 -1.78
N VAL A 14 -14.62 3.18 -2.98
CA VAL A 14 -14.77 4.01 -4.19
C VAL A 14 -15.96 4.96 -4.09
N ASP A 15 -17.11 4.48 -3.60
CA ASP A 15 -18.32 5.30 -3.42
C ASP A 15 -18.10 6.44 -2.42
N GLN A 16 -17.15 6.29 -1.48
CA GLN A 16 -16.71 7.36 -0.56
C GLN A 16 -15.56 8.22 -1.10
N GLY A 17 -15.20 8.08 -2.38
CA GLY A 17 -14.20 8.90 -3.05
C GLY A 17 -12.77 8.38 -2.95
N SER A 18 -12.56 7.12 -2.54
CA SER A 18 -11.23 6.51 -2.54
C SER A 18 -10.85 5.98 -3.92
N GLU A 19 -9.55 5.89 -4.19
CA GLU A 19 -9.03 5.28 -5.41
C GLU A 19 -8.46 3.89 -5.11
N ILE A 20 -8.78 2.90 -5.97
CA ILE A 20 -8.20 1.56 -5.92
C ILE A 20 -7.39 1.34 -7.18
N VAL A 21 -6.07 1.33 -7.03
CA VAL A 21 -5.14 1.13 -8.15
C VAL A 21 -4.73 -0.33 -8.24
N TYR A 22 -5.19 -1.00 -9.30
CA TYR A 22 -4.77 -2.37 -9.61
C TYR A 22 -3.43 -2.40 -10.33
N LYS A 23 -2.75 -3.56 -10.28
CA LYS A 23 -1.43 -3.77 -10.88
C LYS A 23 -0.35 -2.81 -10.36
N ALA A 24 -0.56 -2.24 -9.17
CA ALA A 24 0.38 -1.36 -8.49
C ALA A 24 1.22 -2.15 -7.49
N ASN A 25 2.15 -2.97 -7.98
CA ASN A 25 3.03 -3.73 -7.10
C ASN A 25 3.98 -2.78 -6.37
N VAL A 26 3.86 -2.67 -5.05
CA VAL A 26 4.74 -1.84 -4.21
C VAL A 26 6.08 -2.54 -4.05
N THR A 27 7.16 -1.83 -4.36
CA THR A 27 8.56 -2.26 -4.26
C THR A 27 9.38 -1.38 -3.31
N GLY A 28 8.75 -0.51 -2.51
CA GLY A 28 9.51 0.24 -1.52
C GLY A 28 8.69 1.07 -0.53
N ILE A 29 9.17 1.03 0.71
CA ILE A 29 9.07 1.99 1.82
C ILE A 29 9.77 3.35 1.60
N ILE A 30 9.13 4.47 1.28
CA ILE A 30 9.85 5.77 1.34
C ILE A 30 9.84 6.26 2.79
N ILE A 31 11.02 6.29 3.42
CA ILE A 31 11.21 6.71 4.81
C ILE A 31 12.02 8.01 4.85
N GLU A 32 11.49 9.00 5.57
CA GLU A 32 12.19 10.25 5.88
C GLU A 32 12.18 10.47 7.39
N GLN A 33 13.35 10.77 7.98
CA GLN A 33 13.49 11.00 9.43
C GLN A 33 12.86 9.90 10.30
N GLY A 34 12.96 8.64 9.86
CA GLY A 34 12.37 7.49 10.56
C GLY A 34 10.85 7.33 10.38
N LYS A 35 10.20 8.13 9.53
CA LYS A 35 8.76 8.07 9.25
C LYS A 35 8.49 7.65 7.81
N ALA A 36 7.52 6.76 7.61
CA ALA A 36 7.01 6.45 6.29
C ALA A 36 6.21 7.63 5.71
N VAL A 37 6.66 8.13 4.56
CA VAL A 37 6.08 9.29 3.86
C VAL A 37 5.55 8.93 2.47
N GLY A 38 5.83 7.73 1.97
CA GLY A 38 5.35 7.30 0.67
C GLY A 38 5.73 5.86 0.33
N VAL A 39 5.34 5.43 -0.87
CA VAL A 39 5.67 4.12 -1.44
C VAL A 39 6.17 4.24 -2.87
N ARG A 40 7.07 3.34 -3.25
CA ARG A 40 7.54 3.17 -4.63
C ARG A 40 6.91 1.94 -5.26
N LEU A 41 6.46 2.05 -6.50
CA LEU A 41 5.94 0.93 -7.29
C LEU A 41 7.03 0.33 -8.19
N ALA A 42 6.82 -0.93 -8.61
CA ALA A 42 7.70 -1.65 -9.52
C ALA A 42 7.88 -0.95 -10.88
N ASP A 43 6.89 -0.17 -11.30
CA ASP A 43 6.93 0.62 -12.53
C ASP A 43 7.64 1.98 -12.38
N GLY A 44 8.21 2.25 -11.21
CA GLY A 44 8.96 3.47 -10.91
C GLY A 44 8.10 4.64 -10.41
N ARG A 45 6.77 4.53 -10.38
CA ARG A 45 5.92 5.56 -9.79
C ARG A 45 6.10 5.64 -8.29
N GLU A 46 5.93 6.84 -7.74
CA GLU A 46 5.96 7.09 -6.30
C GLU A 46 4.66 7.75 -5.85
N PHE A 47 4.15 7.31 -4.70
CA PHE A 47 2.96 7.86 -4.07
C PHE A 47 3.31 8.34 -2.66
N PHE A 48 3.02 9.60 -2.35
CA PHE A 48 3.28 10.19 -1.04
C PHE A 48 1.99 10.32 -0.23
N ALA A 49 2.07 10.02 1.07
CA ALA A 49 0.95 10.16 1.98
C ALA A 49 1.43 10.41 3.41
N LYS A 50 0.57 11.06 4.20
CA LYS A 50 0.86 11.35 5.63
C LYS A 50 0.93 10.08 6.48
N THR A 51 0.20 9.04 6.06
CA THR A 51 0.06 7.76 6.76
C THR A 51 0.08 6.63 5.75
N ILE A 52 0.90 5.61 6.00
CA ILE A 52 1.01 4.40 5.19
C ILE A 52 0.51 3.22 6.02
N ILE A 53 -0.45 2.46 5.48
CA ILE A 53 -1.02 1.27 6.12
C ILE A 53 -0.65 0.05 5.26
N SER A 54 0.15 -0.87 5.80
CA SER A 54 0.51 -2.12 5.12
C SER A 54 -0.43 -3.24 5.54
N ASN A 55 -1.17 -3.78 4.57
CA ASN A 55 -1.88 -5.05 4.70
C ASN A 55 -1.09 -6.20 4.03
N ALA A 56 0.21 -6.01 3.78
CA ALA A 56 1.08 -7.07 3.27
C ALA A 56 1.63 -7.91 4.43
N THR A 57 2.14 -9.11 4.15
CA THR A 57 2.72 -9.93 5.23
C THR A 57 3.94 -9.21 5.83
N ARG A 58 4.31 -9.53 7.08
CA ARG A 58 5.49 -8.92 7.71
C ARG A 58 6.75 -9.11 6.87
N TRP A 59 6.87 -10.23 6.16
CA TRP A 59 8.01 -10.52 5.29
C TRP A 59 8.02 -9.64 4.03
N ASP A 60 6.85 -9.33 3.47
CA ASP A 60 6.75 -8.39 2.34
C ASP A 60 7.02 -6.95 2.79
N THR A 61 6.69 -6.62 4.04
CA THR A 61 6.85 -5.26 4.59
C THR A 61 8.26 -4.99 5.14
N PHE A 62 8.92 -5.99 5.73
CA PHE A 62 10.21 -5.86 6.43
C PHE A 62 11.33 -6.77 5.89
N GLY A 63 11.00 -7.81 5.12
CA GLY A 63 11.96 -8.79 4.61
C GLY A 63 12.59 -8.38 3.28
N TRP A 64 11.80 -7.83 2.35
CA TRP A 64 12.29 -7.37 1.03
C TRP A 64 12.50 -5.85 1.00
N PHE A 65 11.69 -5.08 1.74
CA PHE A 65 11.99 -3.69 2.08
C PHE A 65 12.77 -3.68 3.38
N GLN A 66 14.10 -3.61 3.28
CA GLN A 66 14.99 -3.52 4.42
C GLN A 66 14.77 -2.17 5.13
N ILE A 67 13.73 -2.09 5.95
CA ILE A 67 13.56 -1.04 6.95
C ILE A 67 14.31 -1.54 8.18
N GLN A 68 15.55 -1.08 8.38
CA GLN A 68 16.17 -1.19 9.69
C GLN A 68 15.55 -0.13 10.60
N ILE A 69 14.93 -0.60 11.67
CA ILE A 69 14.45 0.22 12.79
C ILE A 69 15.59 0.39 13.78
#